data_AF-A0A2J8IQ60-F1
#
_entry.id   AF-A0A2J8IQ60-F1
#
_cell.length_a   1.000
_cell.length_b   1.000
_cell.length_c   1.000
_cell.angle_alpha   90.00
_cell.angle_beta   90.00
_cell.angle_gamma   90.00
#
_symmetry.space_group_name_H-M   'P 1'
#
loop_
_entity.id
_entity.type
_entity.pdbx_description
1 polymer ?
#
loop_
_entity_poly.entity_id
_entity_poly.type
_entity_poly.pdbx_seq_one_letter_code
_entity_poly.pdbx_strand_id
1 'polypeptide(L)'
;LTATLDLEDVRSYRAEISSRNLAASRASPYPRVKVDFALSCHEDLLAPISEPIEWKYHSPEEEISLGPACWLWDFLRRSQQAGFLLPLSGGVDSAATACLIYSMCCQVCEAVRSGNEEVLADVRTIVNQISYTPQDPRDLCGRILTTCYMASKNSSQETCTRARELAQQIGSHHISLNIDPAVKAVMGIFSLVTGKSPLFAAHGGSSRENLALQNVQARIRMVLAYLFAQLSLWSRGVHGGLLVLGSANVDESLLGYLTKYDCSSADINPIGGISKTDLRVFVQFCIQRFQLPALQSILLAPATAELEPLADGQVSQTDEEDMGMTYAELSVYGKLRKVAKMGPYSMFCKLLGMWRHICTPRQVADKVKRFFSKYSMNRHKMTTLTPAYHAENYSPEDNRFDLRPFLYNTSWPWQFRCIENQVLQLERAEPQSLDGVD
;
A
#
# COMPACT_ATOMS: atom_id res chain seq x y z
N LEU A 1 2.41 14.05 28.42
CA LEU A 1 1.04 14.37 28.87
C LEU A 1 1.04 14.39 30.39
N THR A 2 0.45 15.41 31.00
CA THR A 2 0.23 15.51 32.45
C THR A 2 -1.26 15.76 32.70
N ALA A 3 -1.78 15.30 33.83
CA ALA A 3 -3.14 15.57 34.27
C ALA A 3 -3.14 15.68 35.80
N THR A 4 -3.88 16.67 36.31
CA THR A 4 -4.12 16.88 37.73
C THR A 4 -5.50 16.31 38.05
N LEU A 5 -5.54 15.28 38.90
CA LEU A 5 -6.76 14.56 39.24
C LEU A 5 -6.93 14.49 40.75
N ASP A 6 -8.15 14.65 41.23
CA ASP A 6 -8.47 14.41 42.64
C ASP A 6 -8.65 12.91 42.90
N LEU A 7 -7.87 12.37 43.85
CA LEU A 7 -8.01 10.96 44.26
C LEU A 7 -9.31 10.70 45.03
N GLU A 8 -9.94 11.74 45.60
CA GLU A 8 -11.24 11.63 46.24
C GLU A 8 -12.36 11.37 45.23
N ASP A 9 -12.26 11.86 43.99
CA ASP A 9 -13.23 11.54 42.91
C ASP A 9 -13.25 10.04 42.61
N VAL A 10 -12.09 9.38 42.64
CA VAL A 10 -11.99 7.93 42.45
C VAL A 10 -12.65 7.17 43.62
N ARG A 11 -12.50 7.68 44.84
CA ARG A 11 -13.06 7.05 46.04
C ARG A 11 -14.58 7.24 46.11
N SER A 12 -15.08 8.44 45.82
CA SER A 12 -16.51 8.76 45.79
C SER A 12 -17.23 8.00 44.68
N TYR A 13 -16.66 7.96 43.46
CA TYR A 13 -17.21 7.20 42.33
C TYR A 13 -17.30 5.69 42.62
N ARG A 14 -16.30 5.13 43.33
CA ARG A 14 -16.34 3.72 43.77
C ARG A 14 -17.39 3.47 44.84
N ALA A 15 -17.69 4.45 45.68
CA ALA A 15 -18.76 4.34 46.67
C ALA A 15 -20.14 4.41 46.00
N GLU A 16 -20.28 5.24 44.96
CA GLU A 16 -21.49 5.34 44.13
C GLU A 16 -21.82 4.00 43.44
N ILE A 17 -20.82 3.35 42.84
CA ILE A 17 -20.99 2.07 42.14
C ILE A 17 -20.60 0.91 43.07
N SER A 18 -21.57 0.42 43.84
CA SER A 18 -21.41 -0.77 44.71
C SER A 18 -21.26 -2.10 43.93
N SER A 19 -20.18 -2.26 43.16
CA SER A 19 -19.95 -3.40 42.26
C SER A 19 -18.86 -4.39 42.73
N ARG A 20 -18.03 -4.02 43.72
CA ARG A 20 -16.81 -4.79 44.06
C ARG A 20 -16.87 -5.71 45.28
N ASN A 21 -17.96 -5.73 46.04
CA ASN A 21 -17.98 -6.43 47.33
C ASN A 21 -18.12 -7.97 47.23
N LEU A 22 -18.48 -8.52 46.06
CA LEU A 22 -18.79 -9.95 45.93
C LEU A 22 -17.71 -10.76 45.19
N ALA A 23 -17.25 -10.32 44.00
CA ALA A 23 -16.33 -11.12 43.17
C ALA A 23 -14.84 -11.03 43.59
N ALA A 24 -14.41 -9.91 44.17
CA ALA A 24 -13.01 -9.70 44.57
C ALA A 24 -12.63 -10.38 45.90
N SER A 25 -13.62 -10.86 46.66
CA SER A 25 -13.44 -11.46 47.99
C SER A 25 -12.69 -12.81 47.98
N ARG A 26 -12.56 -13.46 46.82
CA ARG A 26 -11.88 -14.76 46.64
C ARG A 26 -10.50 -14.68 45.99
N ALA A 27 -10.06 -13.49 45.58
CA ALA A 27 -8.74 -13.32 44.96
C ALA A 27 -7.66 -13.18 46.04
N SER A 28 -6.50 -13.80 45.82
CA SER A 28 -5.32 -13.55 46.66
C SER A 28 -4.94 -12.06 46.56
N PRO A 29 -4.68 -11.38 47.68
CA PRO A 29 -4.36 -9.96 47.65
C PRO A 29 -3.03 -9.71 46.92
N TYR A 30 -2.94 -8.58 46.22
CA TYR A 30 -1.68 -8.15 45.63
C TYR A 30 -0.61 -7.88 46.71
N PRO A 31 0.67 -8.25 46.49
CA PRO A 31 1.77 -7.81 47.33
C PRO A 31 1.82 -6.28 47.41
N ARG A 32 2.05 -5.74 48.61
CA ARG A 32 2.09 -4.28 48.86
C ARG A 32 3.51 -3.88 49.25
N VAL A 33 4.12 -3.02 48.44
CA VAL A 33 5.39 -2.36 48.76
C VAL A 33 5.06 -1.01 49.37
N LYS A 34 5.51 -0.78 50.61
CA LYS A 34 5.36 0.51 51.28
C LYS A 34 6.46 1.43 50.79
N VAL A 35 6.07 2.59 50.26
CA VAL A 35 6.99 3.62 49.78
C VAL A 35 6.77 4.85 50.65
N ASP A 36 7.84 5.36 51.24
CA ASP A 36 7.83 6.59 52.04
C ASP A 36 7.84 7.81 51.12
N PHE A 37 6.68 8.05 50.48
CA PHE A 37 6.48 9.12 49.50
C PHE A 37 5.02 9.52 49.44
N ALA A 38 4.75 10.82 49.36
CA ALA A 38 3.43 11.37 49.15
C ALA A 38 3.25 11.74 47.68
N LEU A 39 2.17 11.26 47.06
CA LEU A 39 1.86 11.55 45.66
C LEU A 39 1.30 12.97 45.46
N SER A 40 0.70 13.54 46.52
CA SER A 40 0.22 14.92 46.58
C SER A 40 0.97 15.71 47.64
N CYS A 41 1.08 17.02 47.45
CA CYS A 41 1.71 17.96 48.36
C CYS A 41 0.81 19.17 48.63
N HIS A 42 1.11 19.98 49.65
CA HIS A 42 0.24 21.12 50.04
C HIS A 42 0.14 22.22 48.98
N GLU A 43 1.06 22.27 48.01
CA GLU A 43 1.04 23.22 46.91
C GLU A 43 -0.03 22.89 45.86
N ASP A 44 -0.59 21.67 45.89
CA ASP A 44 -1.60 21.19 44.94
C ASP A 44 -2.97 21.85 45.11
N LEU A 45 -3.22 22.53 46.25
CA LEU A 45 -4.49 23.20 46.56
C LEU A 45 -4.90 24.28 45.53
N LEU A 46 -3.92 24.83 44.82
CA LEU A 46 -4.12 25.84 43.78
C LEU A 46 -4.02 25.27 42.36
N ALA A 47 -3.68 23.98 42.22
CA ALA A 47 -3.52 23.35 40.93
C ALA A 47 -4.89 23.16 40.26
N PRO A 48 -5.08 23.65 39.01
CA PRO A 48 -6.34 23.43 38.31
C PRO A 48 -6.53 21.95 38.03
N ILE A 49 -7.72 21.43 38.34
CA ILE A 49 -8.11 20.06 37.99
C ILE A 49 -8.23 19.96 36.47
N SER A 50 -7.80 18.83 35.93
CA SER A 50 -7.91 18.53 34.51
C SER A 50 -9.34 18.16 34.17
N GLU A 51 -9.95 18.93 33.27
CA GLU A 51 -11.30 18.67 32.77
C GLU A 51 -11.33 17.47 31.80
N PRO A 52 -12.43 16.70 31.78
CA PRO A 52 -12.64 15.68 30.76
C PRO A 52 -12.59 16.27 29.35
N ILE A 53 -11.96 15.53 28.43
CA ILE A 53 -11.90 15.91 27.01
C ILE A 53 -12.57 14.86 26.14
N GLU A 54 -13.14 15.29 25.03
CA GLU A 54 -13.56 14.38 23.97
C GLU A 54 -12.36 14.01 23.10
N TRP A 55 -12.12 12.71 22.92
CA TRP A 55 -11.03 12.24 22.09
C TRP A 55 -11.35 12.45 20.61
N LYS A 56 -10.48 13.18 19.92
CA LYS A 56 -10.61 13.43 18.48
C LYS A 56 -9.86 12.36 17.71
N TYR A 57 -10.60 11.54 16.97
CA TYR A 57 -10.03 10.57 16.04
C TYR A 57 -9.78 11.22 14.68
N HIS A 58 -8.78 10.70 13.98
CA HIS A 58 -8.54 11.02 12.58
C HIS A 58 -9.51 10.25 11.69
N SER A 59 -9.84 10.81 10.53
CA SER A 59 -10.49 10.02 9.48
C SER A 59 -9.50 9.00 8.89
N PRO A 60 -9.96 7.91 8.24
CA PRO A 60 -9.06 6.95 7.60
C PRO A 60 -8.09 7.60 6.60
N GLU A 61 -8.53 8.60 5.85
CA GLU A 61 -7.71 9.34 4.90
C GLU A 61 -6.67 10.22 5.60
N GLU A 62 -7.03 10.82 6.74
CA GLU A 62 -6.09 11.55 7.59
C GLU A 62 -5.04 10.61 8.18
N GLU A 63 -5.44 9.43 8.69
CA GLU A 63 -4.52 8.41 9.19
C GLU A 63 -3.52 7.96 8.11
N ILE A 64 -3.99 7.74 6.88
CA ILE A 64 -3.15 7.43 5.72
C ILE A 64 -2.23 8.63 5.39
N SER A 65 -2.74 9.86 5.47
CA SER A 65 -1.93 11.05 5.17
C SER A 65 -0.82 11.31 6.19
N LEU A 66 -0.98 10.85 7.44
CA LEU A 66 -0.08 11.16 8.55
C LEU A 66 0.87 10.00 8.88
N GLY A 67 0.36 8.78 9.08
CA GLY A 67 1.15 7.65 9.58
C GLY A 67 2.33 7.28 8.67
N PRO A 68 2.08 6.87 7.40
CA PRO A 68 3.11 6.64 6.40
C PRO A 68 4.02 7.86 6.15
N ALA A 69 3.50 9.08 6.25
CA ALA A 69 4.28 10.30 6.06
C ALA A 69 5.32 10.52 7.19
N CYS A 70 4.91 10.39 8.45
CA CYS A 70 5.82 10.43 9.60
C CYS A 70 6.81 9.26 9.57
N TRP A 71 6.38 8.09 9.09
CA TRP A 71 7.25 6.94 8.90
C TRP A 71 8.36 7.22 7.87
N LEU A 72 8.03 7.83 6.74
CA LEU A 72 9.00 8.24 5.72
C LEU A 72 9.98 9.28 6.27
N TRP A 73 9.52 10.22 7.09
CA TRP A 73 10.40 11.20 7.75
C TRP A 73 11.44 10.54 8.64
N ASP A 74 11.00 9.63 9.51
CA ASP A 74 11.89 8.87 10.38
C ASP A 74 12.85 7.97 9.58
N PHE A 75 12.38 7.35 8.50
CA PHE A 75 13.25 6.58 7.61
C PHE A 75 14.33 7.45 6.98
N LEU A 76 13.98 8.59 6.40
CA LEU A 76 14.92 9.47 5.71
C LEU A 76 16.02 9.99 6.66
N ARG A 77 15.61 10.59 7.78
CA ARG A 77 16.56 11.23 8.70
C ARG A 77 17.47 10.22 9.39
N ARG A 78 16.98 9.00 9.67
CA ARG A 78 17.77 7.95 10.35
C ARG A 78 18.58 7.10 9.38
N SER A 79 18.17 6.97 8.12
CA SER A 79 18.98 6.31 7.09
C SER A 79 20.13 7.18 6.60
N GLN A 80 20.16 8.47 6.98
CA GLN A 80 21.15 9.45 6.55
C GLN A 80 21.25 9.54 5.02
N GLN A 81 20.13 9.31 4.32
CA GLN A 81 20.06 9.45 2.86
C GLN A 81 19.68 10.88 2.50
N ALA A 82 20.01 11.28 1.27
CA ALA A 82 19.82 12.66 0.82
C ALA A 82 18.40 12.93 0.29
N GLY A 83 17.57 11.89 0.13
CA GLY A 83 16.19 12.02 -0.32
C GLY A 83 15.61 10.71 -0.84
N PHE A 84 14.61 10.84 -1.70
CA PHE A 84 13.85 9.75 -2.29
C PHE A 84 13.87 9.78 -3.82
N LEU A 85 13.84 8.60 -4.42
CA LEU A 85 13.56 8.37 -5.84
C LEU A 85 12.24 7.62 -5.96
N LEU A 86 11.25 8.21 -6.64
CA LEU A 86 9.95 7.61 -6.88
C LEU A 86 9.72 7.37 -8.39
N PRO A 87 9.64 6.10 -8.84
CA PRO A 87 9.09 5.77 -10.15
C PRO A 87 7.62 6.21 -10.25
N LEU A 88 7.37 7.32 -10.93
CA LEU A 88 6.06 7.93 -11.04
C LEU A 88 5.40 7.52 -12.35
N SER A 89 4.31 6.76 -12.30
CA SER A 89 3.68 6.16 -13.49
C SER A 89 2.53 6.99 -14.08
N GLY A 90 2.01 7.98 -13.36
CA GLY A 90 0.77 8.67 -13.72
C GLY A 90 -0.50 7.87 -13.41
N GLY A 91 -0.37 6.80 -12.62
CA GLY A 91 -1.47 6.03 -12.02
C GLY A 91 -1.66 6.33 -10.53
N VAL A 92 -2.73 5.79 -9.94
CA VAL A 92 -3.19 6.11 -8.57
C VAL A 92 -2.14 5.79 -7.49
N ASP A 93 -1.49 4.63 -7.55
CA ASP A 93 -0.66 4.15 -6.44
C ASP A 93 0.65 4.94 -6.31
N SER A 94 1.32 5.22 -7.43
CA SER A 94 2.51 6.08 -7.44
C SER A 94 2.15 7.53 -7.12
N ALA A 95 0.95 8.01 -7.51
CA ALA A 95 0.44 9.30 -7.10
C ALA A 95 0.15 9.39 -5.59
N ALA A 96 -0.41 8.33 -4.98
CA ALA A 96 -0.61 8.24 -3.54
C ALA A 96 0.74 8.31 -2.80
N THR A 97 1.74 7.56 -3.27
CA THR A 97 3.11 7.62 -2.74
C THR A 97 3.68 9.04 -2.80
N ALA A 98 3.48 9.75 -3.91
CA ALA A 98 3.89 11.15 -4.04
C ALA A 98 3.15 12.08 -3.08
N CYS A 99 1.85 11.86 -2.85
CA CYS A 99 1.05 12.62 -1.89
C CYS A 99 1.53 12.42 -0.45
N LEU A 100 1.99 11.22 -0.09
CA LEU A 100 2.57 10.94 1.24
C LEU A 100 3.86 11.72 1.47
N ILE A 101 4.73 11.82 0.46
CA ILE A 101 5.93 12.66 0.54
C ILE A 101 5.56 14.13 0.65
N TYR A 102 4.56 14.60 -0.10
CA TYR A 102 4.10 15.98 0.02
C TYR A 102 3.47 16.27 1.41
N SER A 103 2.69 15.34 1.95
CA SER A 103 2.17 15.40 3.32
C SER A 103 3.32 15.48 4.35
N MET A 104 4.36 14.66 4.18
CA MET A 104 5.56 14.69 5.01
C MET A 104 6.23 16.07 4.96
N CYS A 105 6.38 16.67 3.78
CA CYS A 105 6.90 18.04 3.65
C CYS A 105 6.03 19.07 4.40
N CYS A 106 4.70 18.96 4.30
CA CYS A 106 3.77 19.82 5.05
C CYS A 106 3.95 19.67 6.57
N GLN A 107 4.07 18.44 7.08
CA GLN A 107 4.30 18.17 8.50
C GLN A 107 5.64 18.75 8.98
N VAL A 108 6.69 18.65 8.16
CA VAL A 108 8.00 19.22 8.47
C VAL A 108 7.94 20.75 8.54
N CYS A 109 7.33 21.40 7.54
CA CYS A 109 7.15 22.86 7.56
C CYS A 109 6.35 23.30 8.80
N GLU A 110 5.29 22.58 9.14
CA GLU A 110 4.44 22.87 10.30
C GLU A 110 5.19 22.70 11.63
N ALA A 111 6.01 21.64 11.75
CA ALA A 111 6.83 21.41 12.93
C ALA A 111 7.88 22.51 13.12
N VAL A 112 8.55 22.93 12.04
CA VAL A 112 9.51 24.04 12.07
C VAL A 112 8.80 25.35 12.44
N ARG A 113 7.63 25.63 11.86
CA ARG A 113 6.82 26.80 12.19
C ARG A 113 6.38 26.82 13.65
N SER A 114 6.17 25.64 14.23
CA SER A 114 5.82 25.45 15.65
C SER A 114 7.03 25.51 16.60
N GLY A 115 8.24 25.77 16.09
CA GLY A 115 9.45 25.91 16.90
C GLY A 115 10.14 24.58 17.23
N ASN A 116 9.90 23.52 16.47
CA ASN A 116 10.58 22.23 16.70
C ASN A 116 12.05 22.30 16.20
N GLU A 117 12.99 22.47 17.13
CA GLU A 117 14.42 22.59 16.85
C GLU A 117 15.05 21.32 16.30
N GLU A 118 14.58 20.13 16.75
CA GLU A 118 15.09 18.83 16.27
C GLU A 118 14.77 18.63 14.79
N VAL A 119 13.52 18.89 14.39
CA VAL A 119 13.11 18.78 12.99
C VAL A 119 13.87 19.79 12.13
N LEU A 120 14.07 21.02 12.61
CA LEU A 120 14.83 22.03 11.88
C LEU A 120 16.30 21.61 11.68
N ALA A 121 16.93 21.03 12.70
CA ALA A 121 18.29 20.49 12.62
C ALA A 121 18.39 19.32 11.63
N ASP A 122 17.43 18.40 11.66
CA ASP A 122 17.38 17.25 10.77
C ASP A 122 17.20 17.69 9.30
N VAL A 123 16.30 18.63 9.01
CA VAL A 123 16.12 19.16 7.65
C VAL A 123 17.41 19.79 7.12
N ARG A 124 18.04 20.66 7.92
CA ARG A 124 19.31 21.33 7.54
C ARG A 124 20.43 20.34 7.25
N THR A 125 20.46 19.24 8.01
CA THR A 125 21.39 18.13 7.80
C THR A 125 21.11 17.40 6.50
N ILE A 126 19.85 17.01 6.25
CA ILE A 126 19.44 16.29 5.03
C ILE A 126 19.74 17.12 3.78
N VAL A 127 19.38 18.41 3.76
CA VAL A 127 19.62 19.28 2.60
C VAL A 127 21.03 19.87 2.55
N ASN A 128 21.87 19.59 3.55
CA ASN A 128 23.22 20.12 3.73
C ASN A 128 23.30 21.65 3.59
N GLN A 129 22.36 22.38 4.19
CA GLN A 129 22.29 23.84 4.13
C GLN A 129 21.91 24.42 5.50
N ILE A 130 22.91 24.94 6.23
CA ILE A 130 22.76 25.40 7.63
C ILE A 130 21.75 26.55 7.77
N SER A 131 21.69 27.45 6.79
CA SER A 131 20.76 28.60 6.80
C SER A 131 19.35 28.26 6.32
N TYR A 132 19.10 27.02 5.88
CA TYR A 132 17.81 26.64 5.33
C TYR A 132 16.75 26.53 6.43
N THR A 133 15.56 27.05 6.16
CA THR A 133 14.40 26.96 7.03
C THR A 133 13.19 26.73 6.12
N PRO A 134 12.61 25.52 6.09
CA PRO A 134 11.52 25.20 5.19
C PRO A 134 10.26 25.98 5.56
N GLN A 135 9.64 26.63 4.57
CA GLN A 135 8.38 27.38 4.72
C GLN A 135 7.34 26.90 3.71
N ASP A 136 7.74 26.78 2.44
CA ASP A 136 6.92 26.21 1.37
C ASP A 136 7.19 24.69 1.28
N PRO A 137 6.17 23.83 1.48
CA PRO A 137 6.30 22.39 1.30
C PRO A 137 6.80 21.98 -0.09
N ARG A 138 6.52 22.77 -1.14
CA ARG A 138 6.97 22.50 -2.51
C ARG A 138 8.47 22.68 -2.68
N ASP A 139 9.06 23.70 -2.06
CA ASP A 139 10.50 23.92 -2.06
C ASP A 139 11.23 22.79 -1.33
N LEU A 140 10.73 22.39 -0.16
CA LEU A 140 11.29 21.24 0.54
C LEU A 140 11.17 19.95 -0.30
N CYS A 141 10.01 19.71 -0.90
CA CYS A 141 9.76 18.56 -1.76
C CYS A 141 10.73 18.51 -2.94
N GLY A 142 11.03 19.66 -3.59
CA GLY A 142 11.99 19.72 -4.70
C GLY A 142 13.42 19.36 -4.33
N ARG A 143 13.78 19.52 -3.06
CA ARG A 143 15.11 19.17 -2.53
C ARG A 143 15.21 17.68 -2.19
N ILE A 144 14.13 17.08 -1.69
CA ILE A 144 14.17 15.72 -1.14
C ILE A 144 13.50 14.66 -2.02
N LEU A 145 12.70 15.03 -3.02
CA LEU A 145 11.99 14.09 -3.89
C LEU A 145 12.42 14.25 -5.34
N THR A 146 12.92 13.15 -5.90
CA THR A 146 13.10 12.97 -7.34
C THR A 146 12.02 12.03 -7.86
N THR A 147 11.19 12.49 -8.80
CA THR A 147 10.20 11.64 -9.48
C THR A 147 10.71 11.24 -10.85
N CYS A 148 10.44 10.01 -11.28
CA CYS A 148 10.94 9.49 -12.56
C CYS A 148 9.83 8.78 -13.36
N TYR A 149 9.43 9.37 -14.48
CA TYR A 149 8.54 8.75 -15.47
C TYR A 149 9.37 8.02 -16.53
N MET A 150 9.11 6.72 -16.70
CA MET A 150 9.88 5.83 -17.58
C MET A 150 8.97 5.21 -18.65
N ALA A 151 8.78 5.96 -19.74
CA ALA A 151 7.92 5.58 -20.87
C ALA A 151 8.47 4.34 -21.60
N SER A 152 7.57 3.46 -22.03
CA SER A 152 7.86 2.45 -23.06
C SER A 152 7.54 2.98 -24.45
N LYS A 153 7.70 2.14 -25.48
CA LYS A 153 7.19 2.40 -26.84
C LYS A 153 5.66 2.54 -26.88
N ASN A 154 4.95 1.92 -25.94
CA ASN A 154 3.49 1.84 -25.92
C ASN A 154 2.85 2.82 -24.93
N SER A 155 3.67 3.59 -24.19
CA SER A 155 3.16 4.55 -23.22
C SER A 155 2.44 5.72 -23.90
N SER A 156 1.29 6.09 -23.34
CA SER A 156 0.47 7.19 -23.84
C SER A 156 1.06 8.56 -23.46
N GLN A 157 0.66 9.60 -24.19
CA GLN A 157 1.06 10.95 -23.87
C GLN A 157 0.33 11.45 -22.61
N GLU A 158 -0.84 10.88 -22.33
CA GLU A 158 -1.71 11.19 -21.20
C GLU A 158 -1.08 10.75 -19.88
N THR A 159 -0.59 9.51 -19.75
CA THR A 159 0.12 9.03 -18.53
C THR A 159 1.36 9.88 -18.23
N CYS A 160 2.14 10.19 -19.27
CA CYS A 160 3.31 11.07 -19.20
C CYS A 160 2.94 12.48 -18.69
N THR A 161 1.85 13.04 -19.22
CA THR A 161 1.37 14.38 -18.86
C THR A 161 0.89 14.42 -17.41
N ARG A 162 0.11 13.42 -16.97
CA ARG A 162 -0.36 13.33 -15.58
C ARG A 162 0.80 13.24 -14.57
N ALA A 163 1.81 12.42 -14.87
CA ALA A 163 3.00 12.31 -14.03
C ALA A 163 3.75 13.65 -13.92
N ARG A 164 3.92 14.36 -15.05
CA ARG A 164 4.55 15.68 -15.10
C ARG A 164 3.77 16.72 -14.31
N GLU A 165 2.46 16.80 -14.49
CA GLU A 165 1.58 17.76 -13.82
C GLU A 165 1.60 17.58 -12.29
N LEU A 166 1.48 16.33 -11.82
CA LEU A 166 1.55 16.04 -10.39
C LEU A 166 2.92 16.42 -9.81
N ALA A 167 4.01 16.04 -10.48
CA ALA A 167 5.36 16.36 -10.07
C ALA A 167 5.60 17.88 -9.98
N GLN A 168 5.04 18.65 -10.91
CA GLN A 168 5.10 20.12 -10.91
C GLN A 168 4.30 20.74 -9.76
N GLN A 169 3.13 20.19 -9.43
CA GLN A 169 2.28 20.69 -8.34
C GLN A 169 2.91 20.46 -6.97
N ILE A 170 3.49 19.28 -6.74
CA ILE A 170 4.16 18.96 -5.46
C ILE A 170 5.57 19.55 -5.36
N GLY A 171 6.17 20.00 -6.48
CA GLY A 171 7.49 20.64 -6.52
C GLY A 171 8.69 19.71 -6.69
N SER A 172 8.49 18.42 -6.94
CA SER A 172 9.58 17.44 -7.06
C SER A 172 10.51 17.68 -8.26
N HIS A 173 11.77 17.23 -8.17
CA HIS A 173 12.64 17.16 -9.34
C HIS A 173 12.18 16.04 -10.28
N HIS A 174 11.58 16.39 -11.42
CA HIS A 174 10.96 15.43 -12.34
C HIS A 174 11.90 15.03 -13.48
N ILE A 175 12.08 13.72 -13.65
CA ILE A 175 12.81 13.10 -14.76
C ILE A 175 11.80 12.37 -15.64
N SER A 176 11.88 12.58 -16.96
CA SER A 176 11.10 11.85 -17.95
C SER A 176 12.03 11.26 -18.99
N LEU A 177 11.94 9.95 -19.22
CA LEU A 177 12.81 9.22 -20.14
C LEU A 177 12.07 8.11 -20.89
N ASN A 178 12.70 7.56 -21.91
CA ASN A 178 12.20 6.41 -22.67
C ASN A 178 13.12 5.19 -22.49
N ILE A 179 12.55 4.03 -22.15
CA ILE A 179 13.31 2.79 -21.88
C ILE A 179 13.57 1.94 -23.14
N ASP A 180 12.92 2.25 -24.25
CA ASP A 180 12.96 1.46 -25.49
C ASP A 180 14.39 1.21 -26.02
N PRO A 181 15.36 2.16 -25.95
CA PRO A 181 16.73 1.87 -26.34
C PRO A 181 17.36 0.71 -25.54
N ALA A 182 17.16 0.69 -24.22
CA ALA A 182 17.68 -0.37 -23.35
C ALA A 182 16.94 -1.70 -23.57
N VAL A 183 15.61 -1.64 -23.76
CA VAL A 183 14.81 -2.82 -24.08
C VAL A 183 15.25 -3.44 -25.40
N LYS A 184 15.41 -2.64 -26.46
CA LYS A 184 15.91 -3.10 -27.77
C LYS A 184 17.29 -3.73 -27.66
N ALA A 185 18.20 -3.15 -26.88
CA ALA A 185 19.52 -3.72 -26.66
C ALA A 185 19.45 -5.11 -26.02
N VAL A 186 18.64 -5.28 -24.96
CA VAL A 186 18.44 -6.58 -24.31
C VAL A 186 17.81 -7.61 -25.24
N MET A 187 16.78 -7.21 -25.99
CA MET A 187 16.15 -8.10 -26.98
C MET A 187 17.10 -8.44 -28.13
N GLY A 188 17.96 -7.50 -28.54
CA GLY A 188 19.01 -7.73 -29.54
C GLY A 188 20.01 -8.78 -29.09
N ILE A 189 20.46 -8.73 -27.82
CA ILE A 189 21.34 -9.76 -27.23
C ILE A 189 20.65 -11.13 -27.24
N PHE A 190 19.37 -11.19 -26.82
CA PHE A 190 18.61 -12.43 -26.84
C PHE A 190 18.50 -13.02 -28.26
N SER A 191 18.15 -12.19 -29.24
CA SER A 191 18.05 -12.61 -30.64
C SER A 191 19.39 -13.06 -31.22
N LEU A 192 20.49 -12.36 -30.88
CA LEU A 192 21.84 -12.71 -31.33
C LEU A 192 22.26 -14.10 -30.85
N VAL A 193 21.96 -14.45 -29.60
CA VAL A 193 22.39 -15.72 -29.00
C VAL A 193 21.45 -16.88 -29.35
N THR A 194 20.15 -16.62 -29.51
CA THR A 194 19.14 -17.69 -29.71
C THR A 194 18.69 -17.86 -31.15
N GLY A 195 18.92 -16.87 -32.02
CA GLY A 195 18.37 -16.83 -33.39
C GLY A 195 16.85 -16.67 -33.44
N LYS A 196 16.19 -16.29 -32.34
CA LYS A 196 14.74 -16.11 -32.22
C LYS A 196 14.39 -14.71 -31.72
N SER A 197 13.35 -14.11 -32.27
CA SER A 197 12.84 -12.81 -31.85
C SER A 197 11.43 -12.96 -31.27
N PRO A 198 11.24 -12.81 -29.95
CA PRO A 198 9.92 -12.83 -29.33
C PRO A 198 9.03 -11.70 -29.85
N LEU A 199 7.73 -11.98 -29.97
CA LEU A 199 6.73 -11.01 -30.43
C LEU A 199 5.68 -10.71 -29.35
N PHE A 200 5.11 -9.50 -29.37
CA PHE A 200 3.92 -9.19 -28.57
C PHE A 200 2.71 -9.98 -29.09
N ALA A 201 1.70 -10.18 -28.24
CA ALA A 201 0.47 -10.91 -28.60
C ALA A 201 -0.23 -10.27 -29.81
N ALA A 202 -0.34 -8.93 -29.84
CA ALA A 202 -0.90 -8.18 -30.97
C ALA A 202 -0.10 -8.33 -32.28
N HIS A 203 1.10 -8.92 -32.23
CA HIS A 203 1.95 -9.20 -33.38
C HIS A 203 2.11 -10.71 -33.63
N GLY A 204 1.24 -11.54 -33.05
CA GLY A 204 1.22 -13.00 -33.26
C GLY A 204 2.13 -13.78 -32.31
N GLY A 205 2.68 -13.16 -31.27
CA GLY A 205 3.46 -13.84 -30.24
C GLY A 205 2.61 -14.69 -29.29
N SER A 206 3.20 -15.73 -28.72
CA SER A 206 2.53 -16.55 -27.70
C SER A 206 2.32 -15.79 -26.39
N SER A 207 1.41 -16.27 -25.52
CA SER A 207 1.21 -15.68 -24.18
C SER A 207 2.49 -15.61 -23.34
N ARG A 208 3.41 -16.58 -23.54
CA ARG A 208 4.72 -16.59 -22.88
C ARG A 208 5.62 -15.48 -23.38
N GLU A 209 5.68 -15.27 -24.70
CA GLU A 209 6.48 -14.20 -25.30
C GLU A 209 5.96 -12.83 -24.88
N ASN A 210 4.63 -12.63 -24.95
CA ASN A 210 3.99 -11.39 -24.53
C ASN A 210 4.35 -11.04 -23.08
N LEU A 211 4.15 -11.98 -22.15
CA LEU A 211 4.49 -11.80 -20.75
C LEU A 211 6.00 -11.56 -20.54
N ALA A 212 6.87 -12.23 -21.29
CA ALA A 212 8.31 -12.02 -21.20
C ALA A 212 8.71 -10.60 -21.63
N LEU A 213 8.15 -10.09 -22.72
CA LEU A 213 8.40 -8.72 -23.22
C LEU A 213 7.91 -7.65 -22.24
N GLN A 214 6.73 -7.84 -21.64
CA GLN A 214 6.22 -6.96 -20.59
C GLN A 214 7.14 -6.99 -19.36
N ASN A 215 7.57 -8.18 -18.92
CA ASN A 215 8.47 -8.33 -17.78
C ASN A 215 9.85 -7.70 -18.01
N VAL A 216 10.42 -7.77 -19.23
CA VAL A 216 11.70 -7.11 -19.54
C VAL A 216 11.58 -5.60 -19.36
N GLN A 217 10.52 -4.99 -19.88
CA GLN A 217 10.25 -3.57 -19.68
C GLN A 217 10.10 -3.21 -18.20
N ALA A 218 9.36 -4.02 -17.44
CA ALA A 218 9.16 -3.82 -16.01
C ALA A 218 10.48 -3.86 -15.22
N ARG A 219 11.38 -4.80 -15.54
CA ARG A 219 12.70 -4.92 -14.88
C ARG A 219 13.69 -3.83 -15.30
N ILE A 220 13.67 -3.40 -16.56
CA ILE A 220 14.52 -2.29 -17.02
C ILE A 220 14.18 -1.00 -16.26
N ARG A 221 12.89 -0.75 -15.97
CA ARG A 221 12.50 0.39 -15.11
C ARG A 221 13.11 0.29 -13.71
N MET A 222 13.16 -0.91 -13.12
CA MET A 222 13.83 -1.10 -11.83
C MET A 222 15.32 -0.78 -11.91
N VAL A 223 16.02 -1.29 -12.92
CA VAL A 223 17.45 -1.00 -13.14
C VAL A 223 17.70 0.51 -13.26
N LEU A 224 16.88 1.20 -14.05
CA LEU A 224 16.98 2.65 -14.22
C LEU A 224 16.64 3.41 -12.93
N ALA A 225 15.61 2.99 -12.19
CA ALA A 225 15.25 3.61 -10.92
C ALA A 225 16.43 3.61 -9.92
N TYR A 226 17.12 2.48 -9.77
CA TYR A 226 18.31 2.40 -8.91
C TYR A 226 19.51 3.18 -9.48
N LEU A 227 19.69 3.20 -10.80
CA LEU A 227 20.73 4.02 -11.43
C LEU A 227 20.52 5.52 -11.11
N PHE A 228 19.29 6.02 -11.24
CA PHE A 228 18.97 7.40 -10.88
C PHE A 228 19.02 7.63 -9.36
N ALA A 229 18.63 6.66 -8.55
CA ALA A 229 18.74 6.79 -7.10
C ALA A 229 20.20 6.98 -6.66
N GLN A 230 21.14 6.31 -7.32
CA GLN A 230 22.57 6.40 -7.03
C GLN A 230 23.25 7.61 -7.68
N LEU A 231 22.83 8.04 -8.88
CA LEU A 231 23.56 9.02 -9.69
C LEU A 231 22.80 10.31 -10.03
N SER A 232 21.50 10.44 -9.72
CA SER A 232 20.74 11.67 -10.03
C SER A 232 21.28 12.88 -9.25
N LEU A 233 21.59 12.72 -7.96
CA LEU A 233 22.19 13.81 -7.17
C LEU A 233 23.58 14.17 -7.69
N TRP A 234 24.40 13.16 -7.98
CA TRP A 234 25.71 13.34 -8.60
C TRP A 234 25.63 14.13 -9.92
N SER A 235 24.66 13.80 -10.79
CA SER A 235 24.45 14.52 -12.06
C SER A 235 24.06 15.99 -11.88
N ARG A 236 23.61 16.36 -10.69
CA ARG A 236 23.26 17.72 -10.27
C ARG A 236 24.34 18.39 -9.41
N GLY A 237 25.50 17.74 -9.22
CA GLY A 237 26.59 18.26 -8.38
C GLY A 237 26.30 18.22 -6.88
N VAL A 238 25.38 17.36 -6.44
CA VAL A 238 24.98 17.19 -5.04
C VAL A 238 25.46 15.83 -4.53
N HIS A 239 25.93 15.79 -3.28
CA HIS A 239 26.37 14.54 -2.63
C HIS A 239 25.20 13.70 -2.13
N GLY A 240 25.45 12.40 -1.90
CA GLY A 240 24.50 11.46 -1.32
C GLY A 240 23.75 10.60 -2.34
N GLY A 241 22.95 9.67 -1.82
CA GLY A 241 22.07 8.79 -2.58
C GLY A 241 20.61 8.96 -2.17
N LEU A 242 19.71 8.40 -2.98
CA LEU A 242 18.27 8.44 -2.75
C LEU A 242 17.75 7.05 -2.38
N LEU A 243 16.76 6.98 -1.48
CA LEU A 243 15.99 5.77 -1.22
C LEU A 243 14.97 5.56 -2.35
N VAL A 244 14.96 4.38 -2.97
CA VAL A 244 13.95 4.00 -3.96
C VAL A 244 12.65 3.67 -3.25
N LEU A 245 11.56 4.33 -3.64
CA LEU A 245 10.22 4.08 -3.13
C LEU A 245 9.45 3.12 -4.04
N GLY A 246 8.84 2.11 -3.44
CA GLY A 246 7.88 1.22 -4.09
C GLY A 246 6.45 1.76 -4.04
N SER A 247 5.61 1.26 -4.94
CA SER A 247 4.17 1.63 -4.99
C SER A 247 3.25 0.45 -5.25
N ALA A 248 3.63 -0.76 -4.82
CA ALA A 248 2.70 -1.90 -4.81
C ALA A 248 1.71 -1.74 -3.65
N ASN A 249 0.43 -1.98 -3.87
CA ASN A 249 -0.59 -1.99 -2.79
C ASN A 249 -0.75 -3.40 -2.18
N VAL A 250 -1.50 -3.49 -1.07
CA VAL A 250 -1.65 -4.74 -0.31
C VAL A 250 -2.42 -5.82 -1.09
N ASP A 251 -3.37 -5.43 -1.93
CA ASP A 251 -4.24 -6.34 -2.68
C ASP A 251 -3.47 -7.02 -3.82
N GLU A 252 -2.73 -6.25 -4.62
CA GLU A 252 -1.82 -6.77 -5.66
C GLU A 252 -0.73 -7.65 -5.06
N SER A 253 -0.17 -7.23 -3.92
CA SER A 253 0.84 -7.99 -3.17
C SER A 253 0.29 -9.34 -2.69
N LEU A 254 -0.97 -9.38 -2.26
CA LEU A 254 -1.64 -10.61 -1.82
C LEU A 254 -1.82 -11.59 -2.98
N LEU A 255 -2.32 -11.13 -4.12
CA LEU A 255 -2.51 -11.98 -5.30
C LEU A 255 -1.18 -12.33 -6.00
N GLY A 256 -0.13 -11.54 -5.71
CA GLY A 256 1.16 -11.54 -6.39
C GLY A 256 1.04 -11.09 -7.85
N TYR A 257 0.15 -10.14 -8.11
CA TYR A 257 -0.06 -9.49 -9.40
C TYR A 257 0.98 -8.38 -9.61
N LEU A 258 2.22 -8.81 -9.82
CA LEU A 258 3.40 -7.96 -10.03
C LEU A 258 4.49 -8.76 -10.74
N THR A 259 5.43 -8.07 -11.39
CA THR A 259 6.60 -8.75 -11.97
C THR A 259 7.67 -8.89 -10.89
N LYS A 260 8.16 -10.12 -10.66
CA LYS A 260 9.25 -10.32 -9.70
C LYS A 260 10.50 -9.54 -10.16
N TYR A 261 10.97 -8.65 -9.28
CA TYR A 261 12.09 -7.71 -9.50
C TYR A 261 11.84 -6.57 -10.51
N ASP A 262 10.60 -6.11 -10.65
CA ASP A 262 10.30 -4.80 -11.24
C ASP A 262 10.30 -3.69 -10.16
N CYS A 263 9.71 -2.52 -10.45
CA CYS A 263 9.59 -1.41 -9.49
C CYS A 263 8.72 -1.71 -8.25
N SER A 264 8.10 -2.90 -8.15
CA SER A 264 7.56 -3.41 -6.87
C SER A 264 8.66 -3.80 -5.88
N SER A 265 9.90 -3.95 -6.37
CA SER A 265 11.13 -4.21 -5.61
C SER A 265 11.95 -2.91 -5.49
N ALA A 266 11.89 -2.29 -4.32
CA ALA A 266 12.45 -1.00 -3.95
C ALA A 266 13.10 -1.11 -2.56
N ASP A 267 13.59 -0.01 -1.98
CA ASP A 267 14.16 -0.03 -0.64
C ASP A 267 13.05 -0.12 0.43
N ILE A 268 12.02 0.72 0.29
CA ILE A 268 10.85 0.77 1.17
C ILE A 268 9.57 1.09 0.40
N ASN A 269 8.42 0.62 0.89
CA ASN A 269 7.11 0.88 0.28
C ASN A 269 6.10 1.45 1.31
N PRO A 270 5.78 2.75 1.26
CA PRO A 270 4.89 3.37 2.25
C PRO A 270 3.41 3.00 2.07
N ILE A 271 3.01 2.43 0.92
CA ILE A 271 1.62 2.06 0.63
C ILE A 271 1.38 0.56 0.57
N GLY A 272 2.42 -0.27 0.75
CA GLY A 272 2.32 -1.73 0.60
C GLY A 272 1.41 -2.44 1.60
N GLY A 273 1.03 -1.75 2.68
CA GLY A 273 0.05 -2.22 3.64
C GLY A 273 -1.35 -1.63 3.47
N ILE A 274 -1.64 -0.85 2.42
CA ILE A 274 -2.91 -0.11 2.23
C ILE A 274 -3.71 -0.71 1.07
N SER A 275 -5.04 -0.80 1.22
CA SER A 275 -5.96 -1.32 0.19
C SER A 275 -6.05 -0.40 -1.03
N LYS A 276 -6.31 -0.97 -2.21
CA LYS A 276 -6.51 -0.18 -3.44
C LYS A 276 -7.69 0.77 -3.30
N THR A 277 -8.74 0.35 -2.60
CA THR A 277 -9.93 1.18 -2.37
C THR A 277 -9.58 2.39 -1.51
N ASP A 278 -8.83 2.20 -0.42
CA ASP A 278 -8.45 3.30 0.47
C ASP A 278 -7.43 4.23 -0.19
N LEU A 279 -6.55 3.72 -1.06
CA LEU A 279 -5.66 4.56 -1.86
C LEU A 279 -6.43 5.51 -2.79
N ARG A 280 -7.50 5.03 -3.44
CA ARG A 280 -8.35 5.90 -4.27
C ARG A 280 -9.05 6.99 -3.44
N VAL A 281 -9.58 6.62 -2.26
CA VAL A 281 -10.23 7.57 -1.35
C VAL A 281 -9.23 8.59 -0.79
N PHE A 282 -8.04 8.14 -0.40
CA PHE A 282 -6.94 9.00 0.03
C PHE A 282 -6.49 9.98 -1.05
N VAL A 283 -6.32 9.52 -2.30
CA VAL A 283 -5.96 10.41 -3.42
C VAL A 283 -7.07 11.42 -3.69
N GLN A 284 -8.33 11.03 -3.55
CA GLN A 284 -9.46 11.96 -3.65
C GLN A 284 -9.42 13.02 -2.54
N PHE A 285 -9.14 12.61 -1.30
CA PHE A 285 -8.96 13.52 -0.16
C PHE A 285 -7.82 14.53 -0.41
N CYS A 286 -6.70 14.08 -0.99
CA CYS A 286 -5.54 14.92 -1.29
C CYS A 286 -5.84 16.07 -2.26
N ILE A 287 -6.82 15.92 -3.16
CA ILE A 287 -7.21 17.01 -4.09
C ILE A 287 -7.57 18.27 -3.30
N GLN A 288 -8.42 18.13 -2.29
CA GLN A 288 -8.91 19.25 -1.49
C GLN A 288 -7.93 19.62 -0.38
N ARG A 289 -7.37 18.62 0.32
CA ARG A 289 -6.48 18.87 1.45
C ARG A 289 -5.17 19.56 1.03
N PHE A 290 -4.60 19.14 -0.09
CA PHE A 290 -3.29 19.61 -0.58
C PHE A 290 -3.37 20.48 -1.83
N GLN A 291 -4.57 20.73 -2.37
CA GLN A 291 -4.78 21.57 -3.56
C GLN A 291 -4.03 21.04 -4.80
N LEU A 292 -4.15 19.73 -5.05
CA LEU A 292 -3.46 19.02 -6.14
C LEU A 292 -4.45 18.59 -7.24
N PRO A 293 -4.86 19.49 -8.16
CA PRO A 293 -5.85 19.17 -9.19
C PRO A 293 -5.40 18.11 -10.20
N ALA A 294 -4.08 17.86 -10.36
CA ALA A 294 -3.58 16.79 -11.24
C ALA A 294 -4.11 15.40 -10.83
N LEU A 295 -4.49 15.21 -9.56
CA LEU A 295 -5.03 13.94 -9.08
C LEU A 295 -6.40 13.61 -9.66
N GLN A 296 -7.18 14.60 -10.12
CA GLN A 296 -8.49 14.36 -10.73
C GLN A 296 -8.38 13.54 -12.02
N SER A 297 -7.47 13.94 -12.92
CA SER A 297 -7.24 13.21 -14.16
C SER A 297 -6.64 11.83 -13.92
N ILE A 298 -5.85 11.66 -12.84
CA ILE A 298 -5.29 10.37 -12.42
C ILE A 298 -6.38 9.42 -11.92
N LEU A 299 -7.36 9.90 -11.14
CA LEU A 299 -8.45 9.08 -10.61
C LEU A 299 -9.46 8.64 -11.68
N LEU A 300 -9.70 9.50 -12.68
CA LEU A 300 -10.60 9.26 -13.79
C LEU A 300 -9.99 8.35 -14.87
N ALA A 301 -8.67 8.30 -14.97
CA ALA A 301 -7.98 7.46 -15.94
C ALA A 301 -8.26 5.97 -15.69
N PRO A 302 -8.45 5.16 -16.74
CA PRO A 302 -8.57 3.71 -16.60
C PRO A 302 -7.26 3.14 -16.04
N ALA A 303 -7.37 2.21 -15.09
CA ALA A 303 -6.22 1.52 -14.51
C ALA A 303 -5.75 0.42 -15.47
N THR A 304 -4.82 0.78 -16.36
CA THR A 304 -4.23 -0.12 -17.36
C THR A 304 -2.70 -0.07 -17.33
N ALA A 305 -2.06 -1.20 -17.61
CA ALA A 305 -0.61 -1.29 -17.77
C ALA A 305 -0.23 -1.12 -19.26
N GLU A 306 0.34 0.03 -19.62
CA GLU A 306 0.77 0.36 -21.00
C GLU A 306 2.10 -0.34 -21.39
N LEU A 307 2.13 -1.68 -21.29
CA LEU A 307 3.30 -2.51 -21.53
C LEU A 307 3.26 -3.27 -22.86
N GLU A 308 2.10 -3.37 -23.51
CA GLU A 308 1.94 -4.04 -24.80
C GLU A 308 1.24 -3.13 -25.83
N PRO A 309 1.53 -3.29 -27.13
CA PRO A 309 0.82 -2.56 -28.17
C PRO A 309 -0.63 -3.03 -28.25
N LEU A 310 -1.54 -2.09 -28.47
CA LEU A 310 -2.94 -2.41 -28.74
C LEU A 310 -3.08 -2.96 -30.16
N ALA A 311 -3.86 -4.02 -30.32
CA ALA A 311 -4.35 -4.44 -31.62
C ALA A 311 -5.38 -3.41 -32.13
N ASP A 312 -5.44 -3.19 -33.45
CA ASP A 312 -6.38 -2.24 -34.06
C ASP A 312 -7.81 -2.49 -33.57
N GLY A 313 -8.42 -1.46 -32.97
CA GLY A 313 -9.80 -1.49 -32.45
C GLY A 313 -9.97 -2.07 -31.05
N GLN A 314 -8.91 -2.47 -30.34
CA GLN A 314 -8.99 -2.93 -28.95
C GLN A 314 -8.55 -1.84 -27.96
N VAL A 315 -9.30 -1.72 -26.85
CA VAL A 315 -8.95 -0.86 -25.72
C VAL A 315 -8.02 -1.64 -24.78
N SER A 316 -7.12 -0.94 -24.08
CA SER A 316 -6.24 -1.55 -23.06
C SER A 316 -7.05 -2.30 -22.02
N GLN A 317 -6.62 -3.52 -21.72
CA GLN A 317 -7.19 -4.34 -20.66
C GLN A 317 -6.92 -3.68 -19.29
N THR A 318 -7.94 -3.69 -18.43
CA THR A 318 -7.82 -3.17 -17.06
C THR A 318 -7.17 -4.20 -16.14
N ASP A 319 -6.55 -3.72 -15.05
CA ASP A 319 -5.92 -4.60 -14.07
C ASP A 319 -6.91 -5.63 -13.47
N GLU A 320 -8.16 -5.21 -13.20
CA GLU A 320 -9.19 -6.10 -12.64
C GLU A 320 -9.59 -7.23 -13.60
N GLU A 321 -9.63 -6.95 -14.91
CA GLU A 321 -9.91 -7.95 -15.93
C GLU A 321 -8.76 -8.96 -16.04
N ASP A 322 -7.50 -8.52 -16.00
CA ASP A 322 -6.35 -9.43 -16.04
C ASP A 322 -6.21 -10.26 -14.75
N MET A 323 -6.49 -9.66 -13.60
CA MET A 323 -6.63 -10.37 -12.33
C MET A 323 -7.83 -11.35 -12.34
N GLY A 324 -8.86 -11.07 -13.13
CA GLY A 324 -10.10 -11.85 -13.18
C GLY A 324 -10.92 -11.76 -11.90
N MET A 325 -10.78 -10.64 -11.18
CA MET A 325 -11.51 -10.27 -9.96
C MET A 325 -11.34 -8.77 -9.71
N THR A 326 -12.34 -8.16 -9.09
CA THR A 326 -12.27 -6.74 -8.71
C THR A 326 -11.41 -6.54 -7.45
N TYR A 327 -10.88 -5.34 -7.25
CA TYR A 327 -10.20 -4.96 -6.00
C TYR A 327 -11.12 -5.09 -4.79
N ALA A 328 -12.42 -4.79 -4.95
CA ALA A 328 -13.41 -4.96 -3.89
C ALA A 328 -13.55 -6.43 -3.45
N GLU A 329 -13.60 -7.36 -4.40
CA GLU A 329 -13.58 -8.80 -4.11
C GLU A 329 -12.24 -9.23 -3.48
N LEU A 330 -11.12 -8.70 -3.97
CA LEU A 330 -9.79 -9.05 -3.51
C LEU A 330 -9.56 -8.66 -2.05
N SER A 331 -10.00 -7.47 -1.63
CA SER A 331 -9.96 -7.06 -0.22
C SER A 331 -10.85 -7.95 0.66
N VAL A 332 -12.00 -8.43 0.17
CA VAL A 332 -12.83 -9.42 0.89
C VAL A 332 -12.07 -10.74 1.05
N TYR A 333 -11.45 -11.26 0.00
CA TYR A 333 -10.64 -12.48 0.09
C TYR A 333 -9.49 -12.32 1.08
N GLY A 334 -8.79 -11.18 1.06
CA GLY A 334 -7.72 -10.84 1.99
C GLY A 334 -8.18 -10.87 3.45
N LYS A 335 -9.27 -10.16 3.77
CA LYS A 335 -9.86 -10.11 5.12
C LYS A 335 -10.35 -11.49 5.58
N LEU A 336 -11.05 -12.25 4.74
CA LEU A 336 -11.49 -13.60 5.07
C LEU A 336 -10.31 -14.55 5.31
N ARG A 337 -9.28 -14.50 4.46
CA ARG A 337 -8.07 -15.33 4.58
C ARG A 337 -7.30 -15.01 5.85
N LYS A 338 -6.98 -13.74 6.10
CA LYS A 338 -6.02 -13.34 7.15
C LYS A 338 -6.68 -12.93 8.45
N VAL A 339 -7.77 -12.17 8.44
CA VAL A 339 -8.47 -11.75 9.68
C VAL A 339 -9.34 -12.90 10.18
N ALA A 340 -10.23 -13.42 9.34
CA ALA A 340 -11.15 -14.51 9.70
C ALA A 340 -10.52 -15.92 9.61
N LYS A 341 -9.25 -16.02 9.23
CA LYS A 341 -8.45 -17.27 9.23
C LYS A 341 -9.04 -18.39 8.34
N MET A 342 -9.68 -18.03 7.24
CA MET A 342 -10.37 -18.98 6.38
C MET A 342 -9.45 -19.57 5.29
N GLY A 343 -9.38 -20.90 5.24
CA GLY A 343 -8.88 -21.64 4.06
C GLY A 343 -9.92 -21.72 2.94
N PRO A 344 -9.63 -22.44 1.82
CA PRO A 344 -10.50 -22.44 0.64
C PRO A 344 -11.95 -22.85 0.93
N TYR A 345 -12.15 -23.95 1.65
CA TYR A 345 -13.49 -24.45 1.95
C TYR A 345 -14.28 -23.52 2.87
N SER A 346 -13.67 -23.04 3.95
CA SER A 346 -14.31 -22.09 4.86
C SER A 346 -14.68 -20.77 4.17
N MET A 347 -13.80 -20.26 3.29
CA MET A 347 -14.07 -19.07 2.50
C MET A 347 -15.24 -19.29 1.54
N PHE A 348 -15.28 -20.43 0.85
CA PHE A 348 -16.41 -20.83 0.00
C PHE A 348 -17.73 -20.82 0.79
N CYS A 349 -17.81 -21.50 1.94
CA CYS A 349 -19.03 -21.53 2.75
C CYS A 349 -19.45 -20.13 3.23
N LYS A 350 -18.50 -19.28 3.60
CA LYS A 350 -18.79 -17.91 4.04
C LYS A 350 -19.34 -17.05 2.90
N LEU A 351 -18.70 -17.11 1.73
CA LEU A 351 -19.09 -16.33 0.57
C LEU A 351 -20.39 -16.83 -0.06
N LEU A 352 -20.69 -18.12 0.04
CA LEU A 352 -21.97 -18.67 -0.38
C LEU A 352 -23.15 -17.95 0.30
N GLY A 353 -23.03 -17.66 1.61
CA GLY A 353 -24.02 -16.89 2.34
C GLY A 353 -23.98 -15.39 2.02
N MET A 354 -22.78 -14.80 1.97
CA MET A 354 -22.62 -13.35 1.74
C MET A 354 -23.07 -12.91 0.33
N TRP A 355 -22.82 -13.74 -0.68
CA TRP A 355 -23.10 -13.43 -2.08
C TRP A 355 -24.28 -14.23 -2.64
N ARG A 356 -25.12 -14.81 -1.79
CA ARG A 356 -26.28 -15.65 -2.20
C ARG A 356 -27.22 -15.00 -3.21
N HIS A 357 -27.30 -13.66 -3.23
CA HIS A 357 -28.15 -12.91 -4.16
C HIS A 357 -27.44 -12.48 -5.45
N ILE A 358 -26.12 -12.65 -5.52
CA ILE A 358 -25.24 -12.12 -6.59
C ILE A 358 -24.58 -13.26 -7.35
N CYS A 359 -24.33 -14.40 -6.70
CA CYS A 359 -23.61 -15.54 -7.26
C CYS A 359 -24.29 -16.87 -6.92
N THR A 360 -24.28 -17.80 -7.87
CA THR A 360 -24.65 -19.20 -7.64
C THR A 360 -23.55 -19.95 -6.87
N PRO A 361 -23.85 -21.10 -6.26
CA PRO A 361 -22.83 -21.91 -5.57
C PRO A 361 -21.61 -22.20 -6.45
N ARG A 362 -21.83 -22.52 -7.74
CA ARG A 362 -20.77 -22.77 -8.72
C ARG A 362 -19.88 -21.55 -8.95
N GLN A 363 -20.49 -20.38 -9.13
CA GLN A 363 -19.74 -19.13 -9.35
C GLN A 363 -18.88 -18.76 -8.14
N VAL A 364 -19.38 -18.94 -6.91
CA VAL A 364 -18.58 -18.71 -5.69
C VAL A 364 -17.42 -19.69 -5.63
N ALA A 365 -17.65 -20.97 -5.95
CA ALA A 365 -16.60 -21.98 -5.97
C ALA A 365 -15.48 -21.61 -6.96
N ASP A 366 -15.83 -21.18 -8.17
CA ASP A 366 -14.84 -20.80 -9.20
C ASP A 366 -14.05 -19.55 -8.81
N LYS A 367 -14.71 -18.55 -8.20
CA LYS A 367 -14.04 -17.35 -7.65
C LYS A 367 -13.03 -17.72 -6.57
N VAL A 368 -13.42 -18.54 -5.59
CA VAL A 368 -12.54 -18.97 -4.48
C VAL A 368 -11.38 -19.82 -5.00
N LYS A 369 -11.65 -20.76 -5.90
CA LYS A 369 -10.59 -21.58 -6.52
C LYS A 369 -9.59 -20.74 -7.30
N ARG A 370 -10.07 -19.77 -8.09
CA ARG A 370 -9.22 -18.84 -8.83
C ARG A 370 -8.32 -18.05 -7.89
N PHE A 371 -8.87 -17.47 -6.83
CA PHE A 371 -8.12 -16.74 -5.82
C PHE A 371 -7.01 -17.60 -5.20
N PHE A 372 -7.33 -18.76 -4.62
CA PHE A 372 -6.33 -19.60 -3.96
C PHE A 372 -5.27 -20.16 -4.92
N SER A 373 -5.65 -20.46 -6.17
CA SER A 373 -4.70 -20.90 -7.20
C SER A 373 -3.71 -19.78 -7.54
N LYS A 374 -4.20 -18.57 -7.88
CA LYS A 374 -3.34 -17.41 -8.16
C LYS A 374 -2.46 -17.03 -6.96
N TYR A 375 -3.06 -16.94 -5.76
CA TYR A 375 -2.34 -16.69 -4.50
C TYR A 375 -1.19 -17.68 -4.29
N SER A 376 -1.46 -18.98 -4.39
CA SER A 376 -0.47 -20.01 -4.10
C SER A 376 0.64 -20.10 -5.16
N MET A 377 0.32 -19.90 -6.44
CA MET A 377 1.31 -19.86 -7.52
C MET A 377 2.27 -18.68 -7.36
N ASN A 378 1.75 -17.53 -6.94
CA ASN A 378 2.54 -16.30 -6.85
C ASN A 378 3.16 -16.05 -5.48
N ARG A 379 2.90 -16.89 -4.45
CA ARG A 379 3.39 -16.62 -3.08
C ARG A 379 4.90 -16.45 -2.98
N HIS A 380 5.67 -17.15 -3.83
CA HIS A 380 7.12 -17.01 -3.92
C HIS A 380 7.61 -15.60 -4.28
N LYS A 381 6.73 -14.70 -4.77
CA LYS A 381 7.06 -13.28 -4.99
C LYS A 381 7.10 -12.48 -3.69
N MET A 382 6.28 -12.88 -2.71
CA MET A 382 6.16 -12.20 -1.41
C MET A 382 7.43 -12.31 -0.56
N THR A 383 8.19 -13.41 -0.71
CA THR A 383 9.41 -13.64 0.08
C THR A 383 10.54 -12.65 -0.23
N THR A 384 10.44 -11.93 -1.35
CA THR A 384 11.43 -10.93 -1.80
C THR A 384 10.77 -9.60 -2.14
N LEU A 385 9.54 -9.37 -1.69
CA LEU A 385 8.88 -8.08 -1.90
C LEU A 385 9.47 -7.04 -0.95
N THR A 386 9.42 -5.78 -1.38
CA THR A 386 9.85 -4.62 -0.59
C THR A 386 9.20 -4.59 0.79
N PRO A 387 9.95 -4.29 1.87
CA PRO A 387 9.37 -4.05 3.19
C PRO A 387 8.40 -2.86 3.13
N ALA A 388 7.20 -3.06 3.67
CA ALA A 388 6.12 -2.08 3.59
C ALA A 388 5.73 -1.51 4.95
N TYR A 389 5.21 -0.28 4.95
CA TYR A 389 4.50 0.28 6.09
C TYR A 389 3.31 -0.63 6.46
N HIS A 390 3.16 -0.94 7.75
CA HIS A 390 2.06 -1.76 8.22
C HIS A 390 0.83 -0.89 8.51
N ALA A 391 -0.26 -1.13 7.78
CA ALA A 391 -1.55 -0.46 8.01
C ALA A 391 -2.67 -1.49 8.19
N GLU A 392 -2.84 -2.37 7.20
CA GLU A 392 -3.93 -3.34 7.21
C GLU A 392 -3.64 -4.62 8.01
N ASN A 393 -4.59 -4.99 8.87
CA ASN A 393 -4.55 -6.23 9.66
C ASN A 393 -4.72 -7.52 8.81
N TYR A 394 -4.84 -7.39 7.49
CA TYR A 394 -4.86 -8.51 6.56
C TYR A 394 -3.62 -8.60 5.66
N SER A 395 -2.56 -7.86 5.97
CA SER A 395 -1.32 -7.84 5.19
C SER A 395 -0.78 -9.26 4.87
N PRO A 396 -0.33 -9.51 3.63
CA PRO A 396 0.31 -10.77 3.22
C PRO A 396 1.81 -10.82 3.54
N GLU A 397 2.37 -9.80 4.21
CA GLU A 397 3.80 -9.62 4.49
C GLU A 397 4.44 -10.87 5.15
N ASP A 398 5.49 -11.43 4.55
CA ASP A 398 6.01 -12.76 4.93
C ASP A 398 7.14 -12.73 5.97
N ASN A 399 7.83 -11.60 6.17
CA ASN A 399 8.96 -11.54 7.08
C ASN A 399 8.54 -11.54 8.55
N ARG A 400 7.37 -10.97 8.88
CA ARG A 400 6.93 -10.77 10.27
C ARG A 400 5.46 -11.10 10.49
N PHE A 401 4.57 -10.65 9.60
CA PHE A 401 3.14 -10.63 9.92
C PHE A 401 2.38 -11.89 9.48
N ASP A 402 2.69 -12.45 8.32
CA ASP A 402 1.99 -13.57 7.70
C ASP A 402 2.94 -14.67 7.24
N LEU A 403 3.56 -15.34 8.20
CA LEU A 403 4.45 -16.49 7.96
C LEU A 403 3.68 -17.64 7.28
N ARG A 404 4.09 -18.00 6.06
CA ARG A 404 3.40 -19.01 5.24
C ARG A 404 4.38 -19.82 4.39
N PRO A 405 4.02 -21.04 3.96
CA PRO A 405 4.74 -21.71 2.87
C PRO A 405 4.78 -20.82 1.62
N PHE A 406 5.78 -21.03 0.77
CA PHE A 406 5.90 -20.42 -0.56
C PHE A 406 6.03 -21.46 -1.68
N LEU A 407 6.09 -22.75 -1.32
CA LEU A 407 5.96 -23.89 -2.22
C LEU A 407 4.70 -24.68 -1.85
N TYR A 408 3.59 -24.40 -2.52
CA TYR A 408 2.32 -25.08 -2.32
C TYR A 408 2.06 -26.14 -3.40
N ASN A 409 1.24 -27.14 -3.08
CA ASN A 409 0.46 -27.83 -4.11
C ASN A 409 -0.68 -26.89 -4.55
N THR A 410 -0.48 -26.19 -5.67
CA THR A 410 -1.36 -25.13 -6.16
C THR A 410 -2.68 -25.63 -6.73
N SER A 411 -2.87 -26.94 -6.87
CA SER A 411 -4.14 -27.55 -7.27
C SER A 411 -5.11 -27.75 -6.10
N TRP A 412 -4.65 -27.59 -4.85
CA TRP A 412 -5.47 -27.72 -3.62
C TRP A 412 -6.44 -28.93 -3.65
N PRO A 413 -5.95 -30.15 -3.98
CA PRO A 413 -6.82 -31.23 -4.46
C PRO A 413 -7.88 -31.66 -3.44
N TRP A 414 -7.51 -31.71 -2.15
CA TRP A 414 -8.45 -32.08 -1.09
C TRP A 414 -9.51 -31.00 -0.87
N GLN A 415 -9.06 -29.75 -0.74
CA GLN A 415 -9.91 -28.61 -0.43
C GLN A 415 -10.88 -28.32 -1.58
N PHE A 416 -10.41 -28.38 -2.82
CA PHE A 416 -11.24 -28.15 -4.01
C PHE A 416 -12.24 -29.29 -4.23
N ARG A 417 -11.89 -30.54 -3.89
CA ARG A 417 -12.86 -31.66 -3.88
C ARG A 417 -13.95 -31.46 -2.84
N CYS A 418 -13.62 -30.96 -1.65
CA CYS A 418 -14.61 -30.64 -0.62
C CYS A 418 -15.60 -29.56 -1.10
N ILE A 419 -15.09 -28.52 -1.78
CA ILE A 419 -15.93 -27.49 -2.41
C ILE A 419 -16.85 -28.12 -3.47
N GLU A 420 -16.30 -28.93 -4.37
CA GLU A 420 -17.09 -29.59 -5.42
C GLU A 420 -18.22 -30.46 -4.87
N ASN A 421 -17.95 -31.26 -3.83
CA ASN A 421 -18.97 -32.08 -3.20
C ASN A 421 -20.13 -31.23 -2.65
N GLN A 422 -19.83 -30.07 -2.06
CA GLN A 422 -20.86 -29.15 -1.56
C GLN A 422 -21.62 -28.47 -2.68
N VAL A 423 -20.95 -28.05 -3.75
CA VAL A 423 -21.62 -27.45 -4.91
C VAL A 423 -22.61 -28.46 -5.53
N LEU A 424 -22.18 -29.70 -5.75
CA LEU A 424 -23.03 -30.76 -6.27
C LEU A 424 -24.21 -31.08 -5.34
N GLN A 425 -24.02 -30.98 -4.01
CA GLN A 425 -25.11 -31.17 -3.05
C GLN A 425 -26.15 -30.06 -3.15
N LEU A 426 -25.73 -28.80 -3.28
CA LEU A 426 -26.61 -27.64 -3.36
C LEU A 426 -27.34 -27.57 -4.71
N GLU A 427 -26.66 -27.90 -5.82
CA GLU A 427 -27.27 -27.96 -7.15
C GLU A 427 -28.34 -29.07 -7.27
N ARG A 428 -28.24 -30.13 -6.45
CA ARG A 428 -29.28 -31.16 -6.34
C ARG A 428 -30.47 -30.75 -5.47
N ALA A 429 -30.31 -29.70 -4.66
CA ALA A 429 -31.31 -29.23 -3.72
C ALA A 429 -32.16 -28.06 -4.25
N GLU A 430 -31.82 -27.48 -5.41
CA GLU A 430 -32.78 -26.63 -6.13
C GLU A 430 -33.92 -27.50 -6.67
N PRO A 431 -35.17 -27.33 -6.21
CA PRO A 431 -36.29 -28.09 -6.72
C PRO A 431 -36.61 -27.66 -8.15
N GLN A 432 -37.06 -28.63 -8.94
CA GLN A 432 -37.94 -28.44 -10.08
C GLN A 432 -38.91 -27.29 -9.81
N SER A 433 -39.01 -26.36 -10.77
CA SER A 433 -40.10 -25.39 -10.81
C SER A 433 -41.42 -26.11 -10.54
N LEU A 434 -42.22 -25.51 -9.66
CA LEU A 434 -43.62 -25.83 -9.42
C LEU A 434 -44.41 -25.57 -10.72
N ASP A 435 -44.27 -26.46 -11.71
CA ASP A 435 -45.21 -26.63 -12.81
C ASP A 435 -46.03 -27.88 -12.50
N GLY A 436 -47.06 -27.71 -11.68
CA GLY A 436 -48.02 -28.76 -11.38
C GLY A 436 -48.93 -28.37 -10.22
N VAL A 437 -50.22 -28.25 -10.54
CA VAL A 437 -51.38 -27.87 -9.69
C VAL A 437 -51.53 -26.34 -9.59
N ASP A 438 -52.49 -25.67 -10.23
CA ASP A 438 -53.84 -26.03 -10.71
C ASP A 438 -54.08 -25.74 -12.20
#